data_AF-A0A6M0RN33-F1
#
_entry.id   AF-A0A6M0RN33-F1
#
_cell.length_a   1.000
_cell.length_b   1.000
_cell.length_c   1.000
_cell.angle_alpha   90.00
_cell.angle_beta   90.00
_cell.angle_gamma   90.00
#
_symmetry.space_group_name_H-M   'P 1'
#
loop_
_entity.id
_entity.type
_entity.pdbx_description
1 polymer ?
#
loop_
_entity_poly.entity_id
_entity_poly.type
_entity_poly.pdbx_seq_one_letter_code
_entity_poly.pdbx_strand_id
1 'polypeptide(L)' 'MLTEIVQRFAQESPISVMMRGVMELFFRPERLDDIFERHAKVQYQRELLFSSVVNLLSLVVCGIHPSMNADYRKKA' A
#
# COMPACT_ATOMS: atom_id res chain seq x y z
N MET A 1 -12.99 -20.92 -10.07
CA MET A 1 -11.85 -21.15 -9.16
C MET A 1 -11.55 -19.95 -8.26
N LEU A 2 -11.01 -18.82 -8.75
CA LEU A 2 -10.66 -17.66 -7.90
C LEU A 2 -11.87 -17.05 -7.16
N THR A 3 -13.01 -16.93 -7.85
CA THR A 3 -14.26 -16.44 -7.24
C THR A 3 -14.71 -17.31 -6.07
N GLU A 4 -14.66 -18.63 -6.20
CA GLU A 4 -15.07 -19.56 -5.13
C GLU A 4 -14.15 -19.47 -3.91
N ILE A 5 -12.86 -19.19 -4.11
CA ILE A 5 -11.90 -18.97 -3.04
C ILE A 5 -12.21 -17.68 -2.29
N VAL A 6 -12.37 -16.55 -3.00
CA VAL A 6 -12.70 -15.25 -2.39
C VAL A 6 -14.05 -15.30 -1.66
N GLN A 7 -15.01 -16.03 -2.21
CA GLN A 7 -16.35 -16.13 -1.65
C GLN A 7 -16.37 -16.86 -0.30
N ARG A 8 -15.46 -17.82 -0.06
CA ARG A 8 -15.29 -18.44 1.27
C ARG A 8 -14.84 -17.43 2.32
N PHE A 9 -13.87 -16.56 2.01
CA PHE A 9 -13.44 -15.51 2.93
C PHE A 9 -14.51 -14.43 3.14
N ALA A 10 -15.25 -14.09 2.08
CA ALA A 10 -16.33 -13.11 2.16
C ALA A 10 -17.50 -13.56 3.04
N GLN A 11 -17.72 -14.88 3.19
CA GLN A 11 -18.75 -15.40 4.10
C GLN A 11 -18.40 -15.17 5.57
N GLU A 12 -17.12 -15.25 5.95
CA GLU A 12 -16.68 -15.05 7.34
C GLU A 12 -16.41 -13.57 7.67
N SER A 13 -15.80 -12.82 6.74
CA SER A 13 -15.46 -11.41 6.97
C SER A 13 -15.64 -10.57 5.70
N PRO A 14 -16.89 -10.28 5.29
CA PRO A 14 -17.18 -9.64 4.02
C PRO A 14 -16.51 -8.26 3.89
N ILE A 15 -16.58 -7.44 4.95
CA ILE A 15 -16.04 -6.07 4.93
C ILE A 15 -14.52 -6.09 4.82
N SER A 16 -13.83 -6.93 5.60
CA SER A 16 -12.36 -7.01 5.58
C SER A 16 -11.85 -7.46 4.21
N VAL A 17 -12.51 -8.43 3.59
CA VAL A 17 -12.15 -8.94 2.25
C VAL A 17 -12.38 -7.88 1.18
N MET A 18 -13.53 -7.20 1.20
CA MET A 18 -13.82 -6.10 0.27
C MET A 18 -12.82 -4.96 0.44
N MET A 19 -12.57 -4.53 1.68
CA MET A 19 -11.68 -3.40 1.94
C MET A 19 -10.24 -3.72 1.56
N ARG A 20 -9.78 -4.96 1.81
CA ARG A 20 -8.46 -5.39 1.35
C ARG A 20 -8.33 -5.36 -0.17
N GLY A 21 -9.32 -5.87 -0.90
CA GLY A 21 -9.31 -5.83 -2.37
C GLY A 21 -9.33 -4.40 -2.91
N VAL A 22 -10.14 -3.52 -2.29
CA VAL A 22 -10.17 -2.08 -2.61
C VAL A 22 -8.80 -1.44 -2.37
N MET A 23 -8.21 -1.65 -1.19
CA MET A 23 -6.90 -1.10 -0.85
C MET A 23 -5.80 -1.59 -1.83
N GLU A 24 -5.77 -2.89 -2.15
CA GLU A 24 -4.80 -3.44 -3.09
C GLU A 24 -4.95 -2.86 -4.51
N LEU A 25 -6.19 -2.56 -4.94
CA LEU A 25 -6.45 -1.91 -6.24
C LEU A 25 -6.08 -0.42 -6.25
N PHE A 26 -6.34 0.30 -5.16
CA PHE A 26 -6.06 1.73 -5.06
C PHE A 26 -4.56 2.01 -4.85
N PHE A 27 -3.88 1.23 -4.01
CA PHE A 27 -2.46 1.39 -3.67
C PHE A 27 -1.52 0.59 -4.58
N ARG A 28 -1.93 0.29 -5.82
CA ARG A 28 -1.03 -0.32 -6.80
C ARG A 28 0.19 0.59 -7.03
N PRO A 29 1.43 0.07 -6.95
CA PRO A 29 2.65 0.88 -7.08
C PRO A 29 2.66 1.73 -8.35
N GLU A 30 2.37 1.12 -9.50
CA GLU A 30 2.34 1.80 -10.81
C GLU A 30 1.38 3.00 -10.82
N ARG A 31 0.23 2.88 -10.14
CA ARG A 31 -0.78 3.94 -10.08
C ARG A 31 -0.34 5.07 -9.17
N LEU A 32 0.30 4.75 -8.05
CA LEU A 32 0.82 5.74 -7.11
C LEU A 32 1.95 6.55 -7.74
N ASP A 33 2.87 5.87 -8.42
CA ASP A 33 4.00 6.50 -9.11
C ASP A 33 3.51 7.38 -10.26
N ASP A 34 2.56 6.91 -11.08
CA ASP A 34 1.96 7.70 -12.17
C ASP A 34 1.20 8.95 -11.66
N ILE A 35 0.47 8.85 -10.54
CA ILE A 35 -0.17 10.02 -9.91
C ILE A 35 0.89 11.03 -9.48
N PHE A 36 1.98 10.56 -8.87
CA PHE A 36 3.05 11.42 -8.41
C PHE A 36 3.75 12.11 -9.59
N GLU A 37 4.14 11.36 -10.62
CA GLU A 37 4.80 11.90 -11.81
C GLU A 37 3.95 12.97 -12.52
N ARG A 38 2.63 12.76 -12.62
CA ARG A 38 1.72 13.71 -13.29
C ARG A 38 1.44 14.99 -12.51
N HIS A 39 1.59 14.98 -11.19
CA HIS A 39 1.08 16.06 -10.34
C HIS A 39 2.11 16.68 -9.39
N ALA A 40 3.32 16.13 -9.30
CA ALA A 40 4.37 16.69 -8.46
C ALA A 40 4.80 18.07 -8.97
N LYS A 41 4.72 19.08 -8.08
CA LYS A 41 5.12 20.47 -8.39
C LYS A 41 6.53 20.82 -7.93
N VAL A 42 6.96 20.22 -6.83
CA VAL A 42 8.23 20.55 -6.14
C VAL A 42 9.09 19.32 -5.91
N GLN A 43 8.46 18.17 -5.61
CA GLN A 43 9.18 16.92 -5.40
C GLN A 43 9.50 16.23 -6.73
N TYR A 44 10.52 15.37 -6.71
CA TYR A 44 10.95 14.60 -7.87
C TYR A 44 11.23 13.14 -7.47
N GLN A 45 11.10 12.23 -8.42
CA GLN A 45 11.46 10.83 -8.28
C GLN A 45 12.83 10.59 -8.94
N ARG A 46 13.76 9.92 -8.25
CA ARG A 46 15.02 9.41 -8.84
C ARG A 46 15.09 7.89 -8.62
N GLU A 47 15.93 7.43 -7.70
CA GLU A 47 16.08 6.01 -7.36
C GLU A 47 15.04 5.54 -6.34
N LEU A 48 14.37 6.48 -5.67
CA LEU A 48 13.34 6.20 -4.67
C LEU A 48 11.95 6.51 -5.25
N LEU A 49 11.20 5.46 -5.55
CA LEU A 49 9.82 5.53 -6.05
C LEU A 49 8.88 6.09 -4.98
N PHE A 50 7.86 6.83 -5.40
CA PHE A 50 6.83 7.34 -4.50
C PHE A 50 6.07 6.19 -3.81
N SER A 51 5.73 5.14 -4.54
CA SER A 51 5.10 3.91 -4.05
C SER A 51 5.90 3.24 -2.93
N SER A 52 7.23 3.24 -3.02
CA SER A 52 8.12 2.72 -1.96
C SER A 52 8.00 3.53 -0.66
N VAL A 53 7.91 4.85 -0.77
CA VAL A 53 7.71 5.74 0.39
C VAL A 53 6.32 5.55 1.00
N VAL A 54 5.28 5.43 0.16
CA VAL A 54 3.91 5.16 0.62
C VAL A 54 3.87 3.84 1.40
N ASN A 55 4.48 2.77 0.88
CA ASN A 55 4.53 1.48 1.56
C ASN A 55 5.24 1.56 2.93
N LEU A 56 6.36 2.29 3.01
CA LEU A 56 7.06 2.54 4.27
C LEU A 56 6.17 3.29 5.28
N LEU A 57 5.52 4.36 4.82
CA LEU A 57 4.64 5.18 5.66
C LEU A 57 3.39 4.43 6.12
N SER A 58 2.81 3.57 5.29
CA SER A 58 1.62 2.78 5.64
C SER A 58 1.85 1.95 6.90
N LEU A 59 3.05 1.39 7.10
CA LEU A 59 3.37 0.62 8.29
C LEU A 59 3.37 1.48 9.57
N VAL A 60 3.70 2.76 9.45
CA VAL A 60 3.69 3.70 10.58
C VAL A 60 2.28 4.25 10.82
N VAL A 61 1.59 4.67 9.75
CA VAL A 61 0.23 5.23 9.82
C VAL A 61 -0.78 4.21 10.35
N CYS A 62 -0.62 2.93 9.99
CA CYS A 62 -1.44 1.84 10.51
C CYS A 62 -0.99 1.34 11.90
N GLY A 63 0.03 1.96 12.52
CA GLY A 63 0.51 1.60 13.87
C GLY A 63 1.25 0.27 13.95
N ILE A 64 1.65 -0.34 12.82
CA ILE A 64 2.42 -1.59 12.77
C ILE A 64 3.85 -1.34 13.28
N HIS A 65 4.41 -0.17 12.96
CA HIS A 65 5.73 0.27 13.44
C HIS A 65 5.63 1.64 14.11
N PRO A 66 6.38 1.87 15.21
CA PRO A 66 6.29 3.11 15.98
C PRO A 66 6.93 4.31 15.27
N SER A 67 7.79 4.09 14.28
CA SER A 67 8.39 5.14 13.46
C SER A 67 8.96 4.58 12.15
N MET A 68 9.25 5.47 11.19
CA MET A 68 9.93 5.09 9.93
C MET A 68 11.30 4.47 10.18
N ASN A 69 12.06 5.00 11.16
CA ASN A 69 13.37 4.47 11.51
C ASN A 69 13.28 3.03 12.05
N ALA A 70 12.21 2.72 12.80
CA ALA A 70 11.99 1.37 13.30
C ALA A 70 11.73 0.36 12.18
N ASP A 71 11.03 0.75 11.10
CA ASP A 71 10.85 -0.11 9.93
C ASP A 71 12.16 -0.27 9.13
N TYR A 72 12.86 0.84 8.87
CA TYR A 72 14.11 0.83 8.10
C TYR A 72 15.16 -0.10 8.74
N ARG A 73 15.32 -0.06 10.07
CA ARG A 73 16.25 -0.92 10.82
C ARG A 73 15.87 -2.40 10.85
N LYS A 74 14.64 -2.77 10.51
CA LYS A 74 14.21 -4.18 10.41
C LYS A 74 14.44 -4.78 9.03
N LYS A 75 14.46 -3.95 7.99
CA LYS A 75 14.67 -4.39 6.59
C LYS A 75 16.14 -4.39 6.18
N ALA A 76 17.00 -3.65 6.87
CA ALA A 76 18.46 -3.63 6.72
C ALA A 76 19.13 -4.76 7.50
#